data_AF-A0A6M1XMV6-F1
#
_entry.id   AF-A0A6M1XMV6-F1
#
_cell.length_a   1.000
_cell.length_b   1.000
_cell.length_c   1.000
_cell.angle_alpha   90.00
_cell.angle_beta   90.00
_cell.angle_gamma   90.00
#
_symmetry.space_group_name_H-M   'P 1'
#
loop_
_entity.id
_entity.type
_entity.pdbx_description
1 polymer ?
#
loop_
_entity_poly.entity_id
_entity_poly.type
_entity_poly.pdbx_seq_one_letter_code
_entity_poly.pdbx_strand_id
1 'polypeptide(L)'
;FILIVICPLIFNYTLTLNLTCYILVVISIFLSLIYSIMTYTFPWSMFVTFIIISIIMLFKHRYLFSHTSSRLFIKKLLSFSYKFVLYTSALLFISTIQSPIVKGLSMWLAILCLSLLLTFICYLVWTVSY
;
A
#
# COMPACT_ATOMS: atom_id res chain seq x y z
N PHE A 1 -6.71 11.90 4.12
CA PHE A 1 -6.04 10.81 3.39
C PHE A 1 -7.05 9.84 2.77
N ILE A 2 -7.79 9.10 3.61
CA ILE A 2 -8.80 8.09 3.23
C ILE A 2 -9.75 8.56 2.11
N LEU A 3 -10.42 9.71 2.30
CA LEU A 3 -11.37 10.26 1.32
C LEU A 3 -10.72 10.69 -0.01
N ILE A 4 -9.49 11.21 0.04
CA ILE A 4 -8.78 11.71 -1.14
C ILE A 4 -8.39 10.56 -2.08
N VAL A 5 -8.13 9.37 -1.54
CA VAL A 5 -7.75 8.18 -2.32
C VAL A 5 -8.97 7.34 -2.72
N ILE A 6 -10.00 7.26 -1.86
CA ILE A 6 -11.18 6.41 -2.08
C ILE A 6 -12.21 7.07 -3.00
N CYS A 7 -12.45 8.38 -2.90
CA CYS A 7 -13.43 9.06 -3.76
C CYS A 7 -13.12 8.96 -5.26
N PRO A 8 -11.87 9.17 -5.73
CA PRO A 8 -11.52 9.00 -7.15
C PRO A 8 -11.74 7.56 -7.64
N LEU A 9 -11.43 6.58 -6.78
CA LEU A 9 -11.53 5.16 -7.09
C LEU A 9 -12.97 4.69 -7.33
N ILE A 10 -13.91 5.20 -6.51
CA ILE A 10 -15.34 4.83 -6.54
C ILE A 10 -16.06 5.53 -7.71
N PHE A 11 -15.79 6.81 -7.93
CA PHE A 11 -16.60 7.63 -8.84
C PHE A 11 -16.00 7.82 -10.25
N ASN A 12 -14.86 7.19 -10.57
CA ASN A 12 -14.21 7.34 -11.89
C ASN A 12 -13.99 8.82 -12.28
N TYR A 13 -13.74 9.70 -11.30
CA TYR A 13 -13.51 11.12 -11.57
C TYR A 13 -12.13 11.32 -12.20
N THR A 14 -12.09 11.35 -13.53
CA THR A 14 -10.91 11.62 -14.38
C THR A 14 -10.19 12.93 -14.02
N LEU A 15 -10.89 13.89 -13.41
CA LEU A 15 -10.34 15.18 -12.96
C LEU A 15 -9.37 15.09 -11.77
N THR A 16 -9.51 14.08 -10.91
CA THR A 16 -8.60 13.85 -9.76
C THR A 16 -7.43 12.92 -10.06
N LEU A 17 -7.39 12.33 -11.27
CA LEU A 17 -6.39 11.36 -11.70
C LEU A 17 -5.19 12.00 -12.42
N ASN A 18 -4.81 13.22 -12.06
CA ASN A 18 -3.59 13.82 -12.60
C ASN A 18 -2.33 13.22 -11.95
N LEU A 19 -1.24 13.10 -12.72
CA LEU A 19 0.08 12.63 -12.26
C LEU A 19 0.60 13.47 -11.09
N THR A 20 0.27 14.77 -11.06
CA THR A 20 0.54 15.66 -9.92
C THR A 20 -0.19 15.25 -8.65
N CYS A 21 -1.46 14.83 -8.73
CA CYS A 21 -2.22 14.34 -7.58
C CYS A 21 -1.66 13.00 -7.08
N TYR A 22 -1.21 12.13 -7.97
CA TYR A 22 -0.52 10.90 -7.58
C TYR A 22 0.74 11.21 -6.77
N ILE A 23 1.59 12.12 -7.26
CA ILE A 23 2.83 12.52 -6.57
C ILE A 23 2.51 13.10 -5.19
N LEU A 24 1.49 13.96 -5.06
CA LEU A 24 1.08 14.53 -3.77
C LEU A 24 0.57 13.47 -2.78
N VAL A 25 -0.16 12.46 -3.26
CA VAL A 25 -0.62 11.33 -2.44
C VAL A 25 0.57 10.51 -1.95
N VAL A 26 1.53 10.21 -2.84
CA VAL A 26 2.76 9.48 -2.47
C VAL A 26 3.56 10.26 -1.42
N ILE A 27 3.78 11.56 -1.61
CA ILE A 27 4.48 12.40 -0.63
C ILE A 27 3.74 12.39 0.71
N SER A 28 2.41 12.48 0.70
CA SER A 28 1.59 12.43 1.92
C SER A 28 1.70 11.09 2.68
N ILE A 29 1.82 9.97 1.94
CA ILE A 29 2.08 8.65 2.51
C ILE A 29 3.44 8.65 3.21
N PHE A 30 4.49 9.10 2.52
CA PHE A 30 5.84 9.16 3.08
C PHE A 30 5.90 10.03 4.35
N LEU A 31 5.29 11.22 4.34
CA LEU A 31 5.23 12.10 5.51
C LEU A 31 4.54 11.43 6.71
N SER A 32 3.43 10.73 6.47
CA SER A 32 2.67 10.03 7.52
C SER A 32 3.44 8.84 8.10
N LEU A 33 4.22 8.15 7.27
CA LEU A 33 5.10 7.07 7.70
C LEU A 33 6.27 7.59 8.53
N ILE A 34 6.89 8.72 8.14
CA ILE A 34 7.93 9.38 8.94
C ILE A 34 7.37 9.79 10.30
N TYR A 35 6.17 10.38 10.35
CA TYR A 35 5.52 10.74 11.61
C TYR A 35 5.27 9.52 12.52
N SER A 36 4.89 8.38 11.92
CA SER A 36 4.68 7.12 12.64
C SER A 36 5.98 6.56 13.24
N ILE A 37 7.11 6.71 12.53
CA ILE A 37 8.45 6.37 13.07
C ILE A 37 8.78 7.26 14.26
N MET A 38 8.60 8.57 14.14
CA MET A 38 8.95 9.53 15.19
C MET A 38 8.15 9.31 16.48
N THR A 39 6.91 8.83 16.34
CA THR A 39 6.02 8.53 17.47
C THR A 39 6.11 7.09 17.96
N TYR A 40 6.93 6.23 17.32
CA TYR A 40 6.98 4.78 17.55
C TYR A 40 5.60 4.09 17.46
N THR A 41 4.68 4.68 16.69
CA THR A 41 3.33 4.13 16.52
C THR A 41 3.21 3.46 15.16
N PHE A 42 2.40 2.41 15.08
CA PHE A 42 2.10 1.76 13.81
C PHE A 42 0.93 2.50 13.11
N PRO A 43 1.05 2.85 11.82
CA PRO A 43 0.03 3.60 11.09
C PRO A 43 -1.18 2.73 10.69
N TRP A 44 -1.95 2.29 11.69
CA TRP A 44 -3.10 1.40 11.51
C TRP A 44 -4.15 1.93 10.54
N SER A 45 -4.44 3.23 10.59
CA SER A 45 -5.41 3.88 9.71
C SER A 45 -5.05 3.73 8.23
N MET A 46 -3.76 3.81 7.89
CA MET A 46 -3.27 3.61 6.52
C MET A 46 -3.38 2.15 6.08
N PHE A 47 -3.06 1.22 6.99
CA PHE A 47 -3.16 -0.21 6.72
C PHE A 47 -4.59 -0.66 6.47
N VAL A 48 -5.57 -0.14 7.22
CA VAL A 48 -6.99 -0.43 7.00
C VAL A 48 -7.46 0.12 5.65
N THR A 49 -7.10 1.35 5.30
CA THR A 49 -7.46 1.90 3.98
C THR A 49 -6.85 1.11 2.83
N PHE A 50 -5.65 0.60 3.02
CA PHE A 50 -4.97 -0.23 2.02
C PHE A 50 -5.74 -1.52 1.72
N ILE A 51 -6.25 -2.20 2.75
CA ILE A 51 -7.07 -3.40 2.59
C ILE A 51 -8.34 -3.07 1.81
N ILE A 52 -9.02 -1.99 2.19
CA ILE A 52 -10.27 -1.56 1.54
C ILE A 52 -10.04 -1.25 0.06
N ILE A 53 -9.01 -0.46 -0.27
CA ILE A 53 -8.67 -0.09 -1.66
C ILE A 53 -8.34 -1.32 -2.49
N SER A 54 -7.54 -2.24 -1.94
CA SER A 54 -7.16 -3.48 -2.63
C SER A 54 -8.38 -4.35 -2.95
N ILE A 55 -9.33 -4.47 -2.01
CA ILE A 55 -10.58 -5.21 -2.21
C ILE A 55 -11.43 -4.54 -3.30
N ILE A 56 -11.64 -3.23 -3.22
CA ILE A 56 -12.42 -2.49 -4.23
C ILE A 56 -11.81 -2.66 -5.63
N MET A 57 -10.48 -2.63 -5.72
CA MET A 57 -9.78 -2.82 -6.99
C MET A 57 -10.01 -4.21 -7.59
N LEU A 58 -9.96 -5.26 -6.76
CA LEU A 58 -10.24 -6.64 -7.18
C LEU A 58 -11.69 -6.81 -7.68
N PHE A 59 -12.65 -6.15 -7.03
CA PHE A 59 -14.06 -6.16 -7.46
C PHE A 59 -14.27 -5.39 -8.77
N LYS A 60 -13.67 -4.20 -8.91
CA LYS A 60 -13.81 -3.34 -10.09
C LYS A 60 -13.21 -3.98 -11.35
N HIS A 61 -12.08 -4.67 -11.20
CA HIS A 61 -11.39 -5.33 -12.31
C HIS A 61 -11.66 -6.83 -12.37
N ARG A 62 -12.88 -7.26 -12.05
CA ARG A 62 -13.28 -8.67 -12.15
C ARG A 62 -13.00 -9.25 -13.55
N TYR A 63 -13.02 -8.42 -14.59
CA TYR A 63 -12.69 -8.82 -15.96
C TYR A 63 -11.22 -9.24 -16.15
N LEU A 64 -10.27 -8.75 -15.34
CA LEU A 64 -8.87 -9.21 -15.37
C LEU A 64 -8.75 -10.68 -14.96
N PHE A 65 -9.77 -11.24 -14.30
CA PHE A 65 -9.83 -12.67 -13.99
C PHE A 65 -10.39 -13.52 -15.13
N SER A 66 -10.91 -12.94 -16.23
CA SER A 66 -11.37 -13.74 -17.37
C SER A 66 -10.22 -14.12 -18.32
N HIS A 67 -9.25 -13.22 -18.54
CA HIS A 67 -8.09 -13.50 -19.38
C HIS A 67 -7.03 -14.34 -18.67
N THR A 68 -6.54 -15.40 -19.32
CA THR A 68 -5.55 -16.34 -18.79
C THR A 68 -4.22 -15.67 -18.42
N SER A 69 -3.71 -14.76 -19.25
CA SER A 69 -2.49 -13.99 -18.98
C SER A 69 -2.64 -13.06 -17.76
N SER A 70 -3.78 -12.37 -17.64
CA SER A 70 -4.09 -11.47 -16.53
C SER A 70 -4.28 -12.24 -15.20
N ARG A 71 -4.87 -13.44 -15.23
CA ARG A 71 -4.94 -14.35 -14.07
C ARG A 71 -3.55 -14.74 -13.57
N LEU A 72 -2.62 -15.08 -14.47
CA LEU A 72 -1.25 -15.44 -14.08
C LEU A 72 -0.52 -14.25 -13.45
N PHE A 73 -0.71 -13.04 -14.00
CA PHE A 73 -0.18 -11.81 -13.42
C PHE A 73 -0.74 -11.56 -12.01
N ILE A 74 -2.06 -11.64 -11.83
CA ILE A 74 -2.70 -11.47 -10.52
C ILE A 74 -2.24 -12.54 -9.52
N LYS A 75 -2.10 -13.80 -9.95
CA LYS A 75 -1.60 -14.88 -9.08
C LYS A 75 -0.16 -14.61 -8.60
N LYS A 76 0.71 -14.14 -9.50
CA LYS A 76 2.08 -13.72 -9.13
C LYS A 76 2.05 -12.52 -8.19
N LEU A 77 1.18 -11.54 -8.47
CA LEU A 77 1.01 -10.35 -7.65
C LEU A 77 0.56 -10.71 -6.23
N LEU A 78 -0.48 -11.53 -6.08
CA LEU A 78 -0.97 -12.01 -4.78
C LEU A 78 0.09 -12.83 -4.04
N SER A 79 0.84 -13.69 -4.74
CA SER A 79 1.95 -14.44 -4.14
C SER A 79 3.06 -13.51 -3.65
N PHE A 80 3.39 -12.48 -4.43
CA PHE A 80 4.35 -11.45 -4.02
C PHE A 80 3.84 -10.68 -2.80
N SER A 81 2.61 -10.15 -2.83
CA SER A 81 1.99 -9.46 -1.70
C SER A 81 1.95 -10.32 -0.44
N TYR A 82 1.63 -11.62 -0.55
CA TYR A 82 1.63 -12.54 0.57
C TYR A 82 3.02 -12.71 1.19
N LYS A 83 4.05 -12.97 0.37
CA LYS A 83 5.45 -13.04 0.83
C LYS A 83 5.89 -11.74 1.47
N PHE A 84 5.43 -10.63 0.94
CA PHE A 84 5.77 -9.29 1.42
C PHE A 84 5.14 -8.99 2.78
N VAL A 85 3.86 -9.38 2.98
CA VAL A 85 3.18 -9.32 4.28
C VAL A 85 3.88 -10.21 5.32
N LEU A 86 4.27 -11.42 4.93
CA LEU A 86 5.05 -12.30 5.81
C LEU A 86 6.39 -11.64 6.20
N TYR A 87 7.11 -11.06 5.24
CA TYR A 87 8.36 -10.37 5.51
C TYR A 87 8.19 -9.17 6.46
N THR A 88 7.16 -8.35 6.25
CA THR A 88 6.85 -7.22 7.16
C THR A 88 6.43 -7.70 8.54
N SER A 89 5.67 -8.79 8.65
CA SER A 89 5.31 -9.38 9.94
C SER A 89 6.52 -9.93 10.70
N ALA A 90 7.48 -10.52 9.99
CA ALA A 90 8.72 -11.02 10.58
C ALA A 90 9.60 -9.88 11.09
N LEU A 91 9.68 -8.76 10.35
CA LEU A 91 10.35 -7.55 10.83
C LEU A 91 9.66 -6.97 12.06
N LEU A 92 8.32 -6.87 12.06
CA LEU A 92 7.59 -6.43 13.24
C LEU A 92 7.86 -7.32 14.47
N PHE A 93 7.96 -8.64 14.28
CA PHE A 93 8.34 -9.57 15.35
C PHE A 93 9.79 -9.34 15.82
N ILE A 94 10.75 -9.17 14.91
CA ILE A 94 12.14 -8.85 15.28
C ILE A 94 12.23 -7.53 16.06
N SER A 95 11.32 -6.58 15.78
CA SER A 95 11.26 -5.31 16.49
C SER A 95 10.86 -5.41 17.97
N THR A 96 10.30 -6.55 18.42
CA THR A 96 9.97 -6.77 19.84
C THR A 96 11.18 -7.18 20.68
N ILE A 97 12.33 -7.46 20.04
CA ILE A 97 13.58 -7.77 20.74
C ILE A 97 14.07 -6.51 21.47
N GLN A 98 14.56 -6.69 22.70
CA GLN A 98 14.93 -5.62 23.63
C GLN A 98 16.14 -4.76 23.20
N SER A 99 16.80 -5.12 22.10
CA SER A 99 17.93 -4.34 21.57
C SER A 99 17.44 -3.10 20.82
N PRO A 100 17.79 -1.88 21.26
CA PRO A 100 17.29 -0.63 20.68
C PRO A 100 17.72 -0.46 19.21
N ILE A 101 18.92 -0.93 18.85
CA ILE A 101 19.45 -0.84 17.48
C ILE A 101 18.67 -1.76 16.54
N VAL A 102 18.41 -3.00 16.98
CA VAL A 102 17.65 -4.00 16.21
C VAL A 102 16.21 -3.55 16.04
N LYS A 103 15.59 -3.02 17.11
CA LYS A 103 14.24 -2.46 17.06
C LYS A 103 14.11 -1.31 16.06
N GLY A 104 15.04 -0.34 16.12
CA GLY A 104 15.05 0.80 15.20
C GLY A 104 15.19 0.38 13.74
N LEU A 105 16.22 -0.41 13.42
CA LEU A 105 16.46 -0.88 12.04
C LEU A 105 15.30 -1.72 11.50
N SER A 106 14.74 -2.60 12.34
CA SER A 106 13.65 -3.48 11.93
C SER A 106 12.36 -2.71 11.66
N MET A 107 12.00 -1.75 12.51
CA MET A 107 10.86 -0.85 12.26
C MET A 107 11.07 -0.02 10.99
N TRP A 108 12.29 0.48 10.77
CA TRP A 108 12.62 1.26 9.58
C TRP A 108 12.45 0.45 8.29
N LEU A 109 12.97 -0.79 8.27
CA LEU A 109 12.80 -1.71 7.14
C LEU A 109 11.34 -2.10 6.92
N ALA A 110 10.57 -2.32 7.99
CA ALA A 110 9.15 -2.64 7.88
C ALA A 110 8.37 -1.49 7.23
N ILE A 111 8.71 -0.25 7.56
CA ILE A 111 8.05 0.95 7.05
C ILE A 111 8.46 1.24 5.61
N LEU A 112 9.71 1.00 5.23
CA LEU A 112 10.14 1.04 3.82
C LEU A 112 9.42 -0.01 2.97
N CYS A 113 9.23 -1.21 3.51
CA CYS A 113 8.45 -2.22 2.83
C CYS A 113 7.00 -1.74 2.64
N LEU A 114 6.35 -1.27 3.71
CA LEU A 114 4.99 -0.75 3.64
C LEU A 114 4.86 0.40 2.63
N SER A 115 5.81 1.34 2.58
CA SER A 115 5.76 2.46 1.64
C SER A 115 5.84 2.01 0.18
N LEU A 116 6.69 1.05 -0.13
CA LEU A 116 6.81 0.45 -1.47
C LEU A 116 5.50 -0.22 -1.90
N LEU A 117 4.92 -1.03 -1.02
CA LEU A 117 3.67 -1.74 -1.29
C LEU A 117 2.51 -0.77 -1.52
N LEU A 118 2.44 0.28 -0.71
CA LEU A 118 1.38 1.28 -0.78
C LEU A 118 1.50 2.15 -2.03
N THR A 119 2.72 2.56 -2.38
CA THR A 119 3.02 3.31 -3.61
C THR A 119 2.67 2.47 -4.85
N PHE A 120 3.03 1.19 -4.85
CA PHE A 120 2.71 0.28 -5.94
C PHE A 120 1.19 0.12 -6.15
N ILE A 121 0.42 0.01 -5.07
CA ILE A 121 -1.05 -0.08 -5.18
C ILE A 121 -1.68 1.25 -5.57
N CYS A 122 -1.18 2.38 -5.07
CA CYS A 122 -1.60 3.70 -5.54
C CYS A 122 -1.34 3.86 -7.05
N TYR A 123 -0.20 3.37 -7.55
CA TYR A 123 0.11 3.36 -8.97
C TYR A 123 -0.90 2.52 -9.75
N LEU A 124 -1.14 1.28 -9.32
CA LEU A 124 -2.14 0.41 -9.93
C LEU A 124 -3.51 1.10 -10.01
N VAL A 125 -3.95 1.73 -8.92
CA VAL A 125 -5.24 2.47 -8.83
C VAL A 125 -5.32 3.57 -9.88
N TRP A 126 -4.22 4.30 -10.06
CA TRP A 126 -4.14 5.40 -11.01
C TRP A 126 -4.14 4.91 -12.46
N THR A 127 -3.35 3.88 -12.76
CA THR A 127 -3.29 3.28 -14.10
C THR A 127 -4.60 2.64 -14.55
N VAL A 128 -5.42 2.22 -13.60
CA VAL A 128 -6.71 1.58 -13.86
C VAL A 128 -7.78 2.56 -14.34
N SER A 129 -7.60 3.84 -14.00
CA SER A 129 -8.59 4.87 -14.30
C SER A 129 -8.22 5.70 -15.54
N TYR A 130 -7.05 5.44 -16.14
CA TYR A 130 -6.65 5.88 -17.48
C TYR A 130 -7.00 4.78 -18.49
#